data_AF-A0A1F4QE52-F1
#
_entry.id   AF-A0A1F4QE52-F1
#
_cell.length_a   1.000
_cell.length_b   1.000
_cell.length_c   1.000
_cell.angle_alpha   90.00
_cell.angle_beta   90.00
_cell.angle_gamma   90.00
#
_symmetry.space_group_name_H-M   'P 1'
#
loop_
_entity.id
_entity.type
_entity.pdbx_description
1 polymer ?
#
loop_
_entity_poly.entity_id
_entity_poly.type
_entity_poly.pdbx_seq_one_letter_code
_entity_poly.pdbx_strand_id
1 'polypeptide(L)'
;MLDTWKRTLDFMLADLTPKLEAARRAVGEPVKDGKALAEAKRLLAEAEFNSEFVEHGKGVHNVFYAADLLQRVNATANRVMTLLGKSPITLPRENVIRGGYCATLCHSQAGVVFKPEVKFDKRVSVPHQKHFNQYGAVCTDCHSPDTHKAVTITAQGCQACHHSATNDKCTTCHAAQAGLYAATLETALPVKQAPNIMAGKVDCVGCHDFTKKHSVAAQAEKCTQCHDKGYRDMVAMWQEQVGGAQKAAKAALEKGEAALASAKKVRRDPAAASDLLAGARKDYDLVVKAKGLHNPDLAEAILTESKKAAERAVALLQK
;
A
#
# COMPACT_ATOMS: atom_id res chain seq x y z
N MET A 1 1.08 -27.14 13.04
CA MET A 1 0.07 -27.54 12.04
C MET A 1 -1.32 -27.65 12.67
N LEU A 2 -1.57 -28.64 13.54
CA LEU A 2 -2.91 -28.86 14.13
C LEU A 2 -3.48 -27.64 14.86
N ASP A 3 -2.71 -27.02 15.77
CA ASP A 3 -3.18 -25.84 16.51
C ASP A 3 -3.49 -24.64 15.59
N THR A 4 -2.69 -24.47 14.54
CA THR A 4 -2.91 -23.43 13.52
C THR A 4 -4.21 -23.68 12.79
N TRP A 5 -4.48 -24.92 12.36
CA TRP A 5 -5.73 -25.28 11.69
C TRP A 5 -6.93 -25.08 12.60
N LYS A 6 -6.88 -25.62 13.83
CA LYS A 6 -7.96 -25.47 14.80
C LYS A 6 -8.28 -23.99 15.03
N ARG A 7 -7.28 -23.19 15.39
CA ARG A 7 -7.44 -21.76 15.67
C ARG A 7 -7.98 -20.99 14.46
N THR A 8 -7.49 -21.30 13.26
CA THR A 8 -7.94 -20.61 12.04
C THR A 8 -9.38 -20.95 11.70
N LEU A 9 -9.78 -22.22 11.81
CA LEU A 9 -11.17 -22.64 11.61
C LEU A 9 -12.10 -22.03 12.68
N ASP A 10 -11.65 -22.00 13.94
CA ASP A 10 -12.40 -21.35 15.03
C ASP A 10 -12.62 -19.85 14.74
N PHE A 11 -11.61 -19.13 14.25
CA PHE A 11 -11.77 -17.74 13.81
C PHE A 11 -12.72 -17.59 12.63
N MET A 12 -12.62 -18.45 11.62
CA MET A 12 -13.55 -18.44 10.48
C MET A 12 -15.00 -18.66 10.93
N LEU A 13 -15.24 -19.59 11.86
CA LEU A 13 -16.57 -19.81 12.43
C LEU A 13 -17.07 -18.56 13.17
N ALA A 14 -16.25 -17.98 14.04
CA ALA A 14 -16.60 -16.77 14.78
C ALA A 14 -16.91 -15.57 13.87
N ASP A 15 -16.19 -15.41 12.76
CA ASP A 15 -16.44 -14.37 11.77
C ASP A 15 -17.76 -14.56 11.01
N LEU A 16 -18.21 -15.81 10.86
CA LEU A 16 -19.46 -16.15 10.17
C LEU A 16 -20.68 -16.06 11.07
N THR A 17 -20.54 -16.24 12.38
CA THR A 17 -21.64 -16.13 13.35
C THR A 17 -22.47 -14.85 13.18
N PRO A 18 -21.91 -13.62 13.27
CA PRO A 18 -22.70 -12.40 13.16
C PRO A 18 -23.35 -12.24 11.77
N LYS A 19 -22.74 -12.82 10.74
CA LYS A 19 -23.24 -12.80 9.37
C LYS A 19 -24.45 -13.72 9.19
N LEU A 20 -24.41 -14.93 9.76
CA LEU A 20 -25.55 -15.85 9.79
C LEU A 20 -26.71 -15.28 10.61
N GLU A 21 -26.42 -14.66 11.76
CA GLU A 21 -27.45 -13.98 12.56
C GLU A 21 -28.13 -12.85 11.80
N ALA A 22 -27.38 -12.03 11.06
CA ALA A 22 -27.94 -10.98 10.24
C ALA A 22 -28.81 -11.53 9.10
N ALA A 23 -28.39 -12.61 8.45
CA ALA A 23 -29.20 -13.31 7.45
C ALA A 23 -30.49 -13.90 8.07
N ARG A 24 -30.41 -14.46 9.28
CA ARG A 24 -31.57 -14.96 10.05
C ARG A 24 -32.57 -13.85 10.35
N ARG A 25 -32.09 -12.70 10.83
CA ARG A 25 -32.94 -11.52 11.05
C ARG A 25 -33.62 -11.08 9.75
N ALA A 26 -32.87 -11.01 8.65
CA ALA A 26 -33.42 -10.62 7.35
C ALA A 26 -34.54 -11.56 6.86
N VAL A 27 -34.39 -12.87 7.05
CA VAL A 27 -35.41 -13.87 6.71
C VAL A 27 -36.66 -13.75 7.59
N GLY A 28 -36.53 -13.23 8.81
CA GLY A 28 -37.65 -13.02 9.74
C GLY A 28 -38.47 -11.75 9.48
N GLU A 29 -37.99 -10.84 8.63
CA GLU A 29 -38.70 -9.60 8.31
C GLU A 29 -39.85 -9.82 7.30
N PRO A 30 -40.85 -8.94 7.24
CA PRO A 30 -41.89 -8.98 6.22
C PRO A 30 -41.30 -8.79 4.81
N VAL A 31 -41.46 -9.79 3.94
CA VAL A 31 -40.96 -9.78 2.56
C VAL A 31 -42.13 -10.00 1.61
N LYS A 32 -42.25 -9.14 0.59
CA LYS A 32 -43.37 -9.16 -0.37
C LYS A 32 -43.32 -10.35 -1.33
N ASP A 33 -42.11 -10.81 -1.67
CA ASP A 33 -41.90 -11.94 -2.57
C ASP A 33 -41.79 -13.26 -1.78
N GLY A 34 -42.88 -14.04 -1.78
CA GLY A 34 -42.94 -15.33 -1.09
C GLY A 34 -42.02 -16.40 -1.68
N LYS A 35 -41.67 -16.33 -2.98
CA LYS A 35 -40.74 -17.28 -3.60
C LYS A 35 -39.31 -16.96 -3.20
N ALA A 36 -38.93 -15.68 -3.23
CA ALA A 36 -37.62 -15.23 -2.75
C ALA A 36 -37.42 -15.57 -1.27
N LEU A 37 -38.45 -15.39 -0.45
CA LEU A 37 -38.42 -15.76 0.97
C LEU A 37 -38.24 -17.27 1.18
N ALA A 38 -38.94 -18.11 0.41
CA ALA A 38 -38.81 -19.56 0.51
C ALA A 38 -37.38 -20.04 0.15
N GLU A 39 -36.81 -19.51 -0.94
CA GLU A 39 -35.44 -19.84 -1.34
C GLU A 39 -34.41 -19.30 -0.34
N ALA A 40 -34.60 -18.09 0.20
CA ALA A 40 -33.74 -17.53 1.23
C ALA A 40 -33.73 -18.39 2.51
N LYS A 41 -34.89 -18.93 2.94
CA LYS A 41 -34.99 -19.87 4.07
C LYS A 41 -34.22 -21.16 3.80
N ARG A 42 -34.35 -21.73 2.60
CA ARG A 42 -33.62 -22.95 2.21
C ARG A 42 -32.10 -22.72 2.23
N LEU A 43 -31.64 -21.63 1.64
CA LEU A 43 -30.23 -21.27 1.61
C LEU A 43 -29.66 -20.94 2.99
N LEU A 44 -30.43 -20.28 3.85
CA LEU A 44 -30.02 -20.02 5.23
C LEU A 44 -29.84 -21.34 5.99
N ALA A 45 -30.80 -22.26 5.91
CA ALA A 45 -30.70 -23.57 6.56
C ALA A 45 -29.49 -24.37 6.07
N GLU A 46 -29.18 -24.32 4.77
CA GLU A 46 -27.98 -24.94 4.19
C GLU A 46 -26.69 -24.32 4.75
N ALA A 47 -26.64 -22.99 4.89
CA ALA A 47 -25.49 -22.28 5.43
C ALA A 47 -25.28 -22.55 6.94
N GLU A 48 -26.37 -22.57 7.73
CA GLU A 48 -26.33 -22.91 9.14
C GLU A 48 -25.86 -24.35 9.34
N PHE A 49 -26.43 -25.30 8.60
CA PHE A 49 -26.00 -26.70 8.64
C PHE A 49 -24.51 -26.87 8.35
N ASN A 50 -23.99 -26.22 7.30
CA ASN A 50 -22.58 -26.32 6.94
C ASN A 50 -21.66 -25.71 8.01
N SER A 51 -22.07 -24.60 8.63
CA SER A 51 -21.33 -23.98 9.74
C SER A 51 -21.27 -24.90 10.96
N GLU A 52 -22.42 -25.43 11.38
CA GLU A 52 -22.53 -26.36 12.52
C GLU A 52 -21.79 -27.68 12.25
N PHE A 53 -21.83 -28.18 11.02
CA PHE A 53 -21.10 -29.38 10.63
C PHE A 53 -19.59 -29.22 10.84
N VAL A 54 -19.03 -28.08 10.44
CA VAL A 54 -17.61 -27.78 10.63
C VAL A 54 -17.28 -27.56 12.11
N GLU A 55 -18.14 -26.86 12.85
CA GLU A 55 -17.98 -26.61 14.29
C GLU A 55 -17.97 -27.90 15.12
N HIS A 56 -18.93 -28.79 14.87
CA HIS A 56 -19.04 -30.07 15.57
C HIS A 56 -18.00 -31.07 15.09
N GLY A 57 -17.73 -31.13 13.78
CA GLY A 57 -16.73 -32.00 13.17
C GLY A 57 -15.28 -31.54 13.38
N LYS A 58 -15.07 -30.34 13.93
CA LYS A 58 -13.79 -29.65 14.17
C LYS A 58 -12.94 -29.36 12.92
N GLY A 59 -13.28 -29.92 11.76
CA GLY A 59 -12.70 -29.63 10.45
C GLY A 59 -11.23 -30.02 10.24
N VAL A 60 -10.44 -30.21 11.29
CA VAL A 60 -8.98 -30.46 11.23
C VAL A 60 -8.60 -31.75 10.50
N HIS A 61 -9.48 -32.75 10.46
CA HIS A 61 -9.25 -34.00 9.72
C HIS A 61 -9.43 -33.84 8.20
N ASN A 62 -10.13 -32.81 7.75
CA ASN A 62 -10.23 -32.44 6.34
C ASN A 62 -10.32 -30.92 6.21
N VAL A 63 -9.20 -30.26 6.52
CA VAL A 63 -9.11 -28.79 6.61
C VAL A 63 -9.49 -28.11 5.30
N PHE A 64 -9.23 -28.75 4.15
CA PHE A 64 -9.61 -28.24 2.84
C PHE A 64 -11.13 -28.18 2.68
N TYR A 65 -11.81 -29.27 3.01
CA TYR A 65 -13.26 -29.34 2.92
C TYR A 65 -13.92 -28.42 3.95
N ALA A 66 -13.41 -28.37 5.17
CA ALA A 66 -13.90 -27.45 6.19
C ALA A 66 -13.79 -25.98 5.74
N ALA A 67 -12.64 -25.58 5.18
CA ALA A 67 -12.48 -24.24 4.65
C ALA A 67 -13.41 -23.95 3.46
N ASP A 68 -13.58 -24.88 2.52
CA ASP A 68 -14.50 -24.74 1.38
C ASP A 68 -15.96 -24.58 1.84
N LEU A 69 -16.40 -25.37 2.81
CA LEU A 69 -17.72 -25.22 3.42
C LEU A 69 -17.91 -23.82 4.01
N LEU A 70 -16.95 -23.33 4.79
CA LEU A 70 -17.03 -22.00 5.41
C LEU A 70 -16.99 -20.87 4.37
N GLN A 71 -16.28 -21.05 3.24
CA GLN A 71 -16.38 -20.14 2.10
C GLN A 71 -17.78 -20.13 1.47
N ARG A 72 -18.38 -21.32 1.30
CA ARG A 72 -19.75 -21.44 0.82
C ARG A 72 -20.73 -20.79 1.77
N VAL A 73 -20.57 -20.97 3.09
CA VAL A 73 -21.39 -20.28 4.11
C VAL A 73 -21.30 -18.76 3.93
N ASN A 74 -20.09 -18.21 3.77
CA ASN A 74 -19.87 -16.79 3.50
C ASN A 74 -20.61 -16.30 2.24
N ALA A 75 -20.51 -17.04 1.13
CA ALA A 75 -21.14 -16.70 -0.14
C ALA A 75 -22.68 -16.85 -0.09
N THR A 76 -23.17 -17.92 0.52
CA THR A 76 -24.60 -18.21 0.66
C THR A 76 -25.30 -17.18 1.54
N ALA A 77 -24.71 -16.76 2.66
CA ALA A 77 -25.27 -15.70 3.48
C ALA A 77 -25.36 -14.35 2.73
N ASN A 78 -24.40 -14.04 1.85
CA ASN A 78 -24.53 -12.88 0.96
C ASN A 78 -25.69 -13.03 -0.03
N ARG A 79 -25.84 -14.23 -0.62
CA ARG A 79 -26.93 -14.51 -1.56
C ARG A 79 -28.30 -14.40 -0.91
N VAL A 80 -28.45 -14.85 0.34
CA VAL A 80 -29.67 -14.68 1.14
C VAL A 80 -30.03 -13.19 1.25
N MET A 81 -29.06 -12.34 1.62
CA MET A 81 -29.31 -10.89 1.71
C MET A 81 -29.76 -10.29 0.39
N THR A 82 -29.06 -10.62 -0.71
CA THR A 82 -29.40 -10.13 -2.05
C THR A 82 -30.79 -10.56 -2.51
N LEU A 83 -31.17 -11.83 -2.29
CA LEU A 83 -32.50 -12.34 -2.62
C LEU A 83 -33.62 -11.58 -1.91
N LEU A 84 -33.34 -11.08 -0.71
CA LEU A 84 -34.28 -10.32 0.10
C LEU A 84 -34.18 -8.79 -0.16
N GLY A 85 -33.46 -8.38 -1.21
CA GLY A 85 -33.30 -6.97 -1.58
C GLY A 85 -32.42 -6.16 -0.61
N LYS A 86 -31.63 -6.83 0.23
CA LYS A 86 -30.71 -6.20 1.19
C LYS A 86 -29.28 -6.20 0.65
N SER A 87 -28.47 -5.28 1.17
CA SER A 87 -27.04 -5.25 0.87
C SER A 87 -26.31 -6.50 1.41
N PRO A 88 -25.37 -7.10 0.66
CA PRO A 88 -24.56 -8.21 1.13
C PRO A 88 -23.74 -7.87 2.38
N ILE A 89 -23.61 -8.82 3.30
CA ILE A 89 -22.81 -8.67 4.52
C ILE A 89 -21.34 -8.95 4.18
N THR A 90 -20.61 -7.90 3.88
CA THR A 90 -19.23 -8.01 3.40
C THR A 90 -18.27 -8.03 4.58
N LEU A 91 -17.58 -9.15 4.80
CA LEU A 91 -16.47 -9.20 5.77
C LEU A 91 -15.33 -8.28 5.32
N PRO A 92 -14.48 -7.77 6.24
CA PRO A 92 -13.27 -7.03 5.87
C PRO A 92 -12.43 -7.79 4.84
N ARG A 93 -11.73 -7.09 3.94
CA ARG A 93 -10.94 -7.73 2.86
C ARG A 93 -9.82 -8.59 3.43
N GLU A 94 -9.25 -8.15 4.54
CA GLU A 94 -8.15 -8.76 5.28
C GLU A 94 -8.60 -9.95 6.14
N ASN A 95 -9.91 -10.14 6.30
CA ASN A 95 -10.47 -11.26 7.03
C ASN A 95 -9.96 -12.58 6.47
N VAL A 96 -9.68 -13.58 7.32
CA VAL A 96 -9.08 -14.84 6.88
C VAL A 96 -9.91 -15.56 5.81
N ILE A 97 -11.24 -15.52 5.91
CA ILE A 97 -12.16 -16.07 4.91
C ILE A 97 -11.97 -15.33 3.58
N ARG A 98 -11.96 -14.01 3.58
CA ARG A 98 -11.85 -13.27 2.32
C ARG A 98 -10.44 -13.16 1.77
N GLY A 99 -9.42 -13.12 2.60
CA GLY A 99 -8.11 -12.59 2.23
C GLY A 99 -6.94 -13.56 2.30
N GLY A 100 -7.03 -14.69 3.03
CA GLY A 100 -5.80 -15.43 3.32
C GLY A 100 -5.89 -16.84 3.91
N TYR A 101 -7.06 -17.48 4.00
CA TYR A 101 -7.15 -18.82 4.58
C TYR A 101 -6.21 -19.83 3.89
N CYS A 102 -6.03 -19.74 2.57
CA CYS A 102 -5.09 -20.60 1.83
C CYS A 102 -3.65 -20.47 2.34
N ALA A 103 -3.22 -19.26 2.68
CA ALA A 103 -1.87 -18.97 3.18
C ALA A 103 -1.65 -19.59 4.57
N THR A 104 -2.62 -19.40 5.46
CA THR A 104 -2.56 -19.80 6.86
C THR A 104 -2.81 -21.30 7.04
N LEU A 105 -3.82 -21.85 6.38
CA LEU A 105 -4.21 -23.26 6.52
C LEU A 105 -3.25 -24.17 5.74
N CYS A 106 -2.96 -23.85 4.48
CA CYS A 106 -2.37 -24.85 3.59
C CYS A 106 -0.97 -24.47 3.12
N HIS A 107 -0.78 -23.28 2.51
CA HIS A 107 0.46 -22.93 1.82
C HIS A 107 1.68 -22.90 2.76
N SER A 108 1.53 -22.30 3.94
CA SER A 108 2.61 -22.25 4.94
C SER A 108 3.03 -23.65 5.40
N GLN A 109 2.07 -24.56 5.54
CA GLN A 109 2.29 -25.93 6.02
C GLN A 109 2.80 -26.87 4.92
N ALA A 110 2.35 -26.65 3.68
CA ALA A 110 2.71 -27.43 2.50
C ALA A 110 4.01 -26.97 1.83
N GLY A 111 4.73 -26.02 2.43
CA GLY A 111 6.00 -25.50 1.91
C GLY A 111 5.85 -24.73 0.60
N VAL A 112 4.67 -24.13 0.34
CA VAL A 112 4.46 -23.31 -0.86
C VAL A 112 5.29 -22.03 -0.72
N VAL A 113 6.25 -21.87 -1.63
CA VAL A 113 7.18 -20.74 -1.60
C VAL A 113 6.49 -19.46 -2.06
N PHE A 114 6.38 -18.50 -1.15
CA PHE A 114 5.91 -17.15 -1.45
C PHE A 114 7.01 -16.35 -2.17
N LYS A 115 7.10 -16.52 -3.49
CA LYS A 115 8.16 -15.91 -4.32
C LYS A 115 8.10 -14.38 -4.29
N PRO A 116 9.25 -13.67 -4.19
CA PRO A 116 9.31 -12.20 -4.27
C PRO A 116 8.72 -11.63 -5.56
N GLU A 117 8.89 -12.35 -6.66
CA GLU A 117 8.46 -11.96 -8.00
C GLU A 117 7.83 -13.15 -8.72
N VAL A 118 6.77 -12.89 -9.49
CA VAL A 118 6.05 -13.87 -10.32
C VAL A 118 5.75 -13.29 -11.70
N LYS A 119 5.48 -14.14 -12.68
CA LYS A 119 5.08 -13.72 -14.04
C LYS A 119 3.56 -13.80 -14.19
N PHE A 120 2.97 -12.70 -14.63
CA PHE A 120 1.60 -12.63 -15.11
C PHE A 120 1.59 -12.59 -16.65
N ASP A 121 0.87 -13.53 -17.28
CA ASP A 121 0.75 -13.70 -18.74
C ASP A 121 2.07 -13.57 -19.52
N LYS A 122 3.14 -14.24 -19.06
CA LYS A 122 4.51 -14.29 -19.62
C LYS A 122 5.22 -12.94 -19.86
N ARG A 123 4.52 -11.81 -19.81
CA ARG A 123 5.00 -10.47 -20.21
C ARG A 123 5.20 -9.54 -19.03
N VAL A 124 4.43 -9.72 -17.96
CA VAL A 124 4.46 -8.80 -16.80
C VAL A 124 5.13 -9.48 -15.62
N SER A 125 6.22 -8.89 -15.14
CA SER A 125 6.77 -9.22 -13.82
C SER A 125 5.99 -8.50 -12.74
N VAL A 126 5.50 -9.25 -11.77
CA VAL A 126 4.76 -8.72 -10.63
C VAL A 126 5.63 -8.91 -9.38
N PRO A 127 5.99 -7.83 -8.65
CA PRO A 127 6.65 -7.92 -7.35
C PRO A 127 5.64 -8.39 -6.29
N HIS A 128 5.38 -9.69 -6.31
CA HIS A 128 4.34 -10.39 -5.55
C HIS A 128 4.39 -10.10 -4.05
N GLN A 129 5.57 -10.23 -3.43
CA GLN A 129 5.73 -9.95 -2.00
C GLN A 129 5.45 -8.49 -1.64
N LYS A 130 5.82 -7.54 -2.51
CA LYS A 130 5.56 -6.12 -2.23
C LYS A 130 4.07 -5.81 -2.24
N HIS A 131 3.33 -6.38 -3.19
CA HIS A 131 1.88 -6.20 -3.25
C HIS A 131 1.20 -6.66 -1.97
N PHE A 132 1.59 -7.80 -1.41
CA PHE A 132 1.04 -8.29 -0.15
C PHE A 132 1.59 -7.53 1.07
N ASN A 133 2.91 -7.56 1.27
CA ASN A 133 3.56 -7.08 2.50
C ASN A 133 3.56 -5.54 2.64
N GLN A 134 3.64 -4.80 1.52
CA GLN A 134 3.82 -3.34 1.53
C GLN A 134 2.56 -2.60 1.07
N TYR A 135 1.86 -3.15 0.08
CA TYR A 135 0.71 -2.47 -0.53
C TYR A 135 -0.65 -2.96 -0.02
N GLY A 136 -0.66 -3.99 0.84
CA GLY A 136 -1.87 -4.49 1.49
C GLY A 136 -2.83 -5.23 0.56
N ALA A 137 -2.34 -5.77 -0.56
CA ALA A 137 -3.11 -6.73 -1.34
C ALA A 137 -3.26 -8.04 -0.54
N VAL A 138 -4.39 -8.71 -0.71
CA VAL A 138 -4.70 -10.03 -0.17
C VAL A 138 -4.67 -11.06 -1.29
N CYS A 139 -4.63 -12.35 -0.94
CA CYS A 139 -4.42 -13.43 -1.92
C CYS A 139 -5.51 -13.42 -3.01
N THR A 140 -6.75 -13.14 -2.62
CA THR A 140 -7.95 -13.20 -3.46
C THR A 140 -8.15 -11.99 -4.37
N ASP A 141 -7.28 -10.97 -4.26
CA ASP A 141 -7.26 -9.89 -5.26
C ASP A 141 -6.70 -10.38 -6.60
N CYS A 142 -5.82 -11.39 -6.53
CA CYS A 142 -5.12 -11.95 -7.68
C CYS A 142 -5.57 -13.37 -8.02
N HIS A 143 -5.88 -14.16 -6.99
CA HIS A 143 -6.20 -15.57 -7.11
C HIS A 143 -7.68 -15.85 -6.89
N SER A 144 -8.20 -16.93 -7.48
CA SER A 144 -9.55 -17.39 -7.18
C SER A 144 -9.62 -17.93 -5.75
N PRO A 145 -10.63 -17.53 -4.95
CA PRO A 145 -10.96 -18.25 -3.71
C PRO A 145 -11.59 -19.61 -3.98
N ASP A 146 -12.27 -19.79 -5.13
CA ASP A 146 -13.06 -20.98 -5.43
C ASP A 146 -12.29 -22.05 -6.20
N THR A 147 -11.39 -21.62 -7.10
CA THR A 147 -10.60 -22.54 -7.93
C THR A 147 -9.14 -22.52 -7.50
N HIS A 148 -8.69 -23.61 -6.88
CA HIS A 148 -7.30 -23.72 -6.44
C HIS A 148 -6.32 -23.51 -7.61
N LYS A 149 -5.23 -22.78 -7.34
CA LYS A 149 -4.18 -22.36 -8.29
C LYS A 149 -4.63 -21.42 -9.42
N ALA A 150 -5.91 -21.09 -9.53
CA ALA A 150 -6.36 -20.16 -10.55
C ALA A 150 -5.94 -18.72 -10.19
N VAL A 151 -5.40 -18.03 -11.19
CA VAL A 151 -5.15 -16.59 -11.16
C VAL A 151 -6.28 -15.94 -11.94
N THR A 152 -7.06 -15.07 -11.29
CA THR A 152 -8.29 -14.49 -11.84
C THR A 152 -8.17 -13.01 -12.15
N ILE A 153 -7.13 -12.34 -11.66
CA ILE A 153 -6.90 -10.93 -11.96
C ILE A 153 -6.68 -10.71 -13.45
N THR A 154 -7.21 -9.58 -13.94
CA THR A 154 -7.05 -9.12 -15.31
C THR A 154 -6.17 -7.87 -15.34
N ALA A 155 -5.76 -7.44 -16.54
CA ALA A 155 -5.03 -6.18 -16.70
C ALA A 155 -5.81 -4.97 -16.12
N GLN A 156 -7.14 -4.98 -16.23
CA GLN A 156 -8.01 -3.97 -15.63
C GLN A 156 -8.00 -4.04 -14.09
N GLY A 157 -7.95 -5.26 -13.53
CA GLY A 157 -7.80 -5.46 -12.09
C GLY A 157 -6.52 -4.82 -11.53
N CYS A 158 -5.41 -4.88 -12.26
CA CYS A 158 -4.17 -4.19 -11.88
C CYS A 158 -4.37 -2.66 -11.82
N GLN A 159 -5.10 -2.09 -12.78
CA GLN A 159 -5.33 -0.65 -12.88
C GLN A 159 -6.15 -0.11 -11.70
N ALA A 160 -6.98 -0.94 -11.05
CA ALA A 160 -7.76 -0.54 -9.88
C ALA A 160 -6.90 0.10 -8.78
N CYS A 161 -5.63 -0.32 -8.63
CA CYS A 161 -4.66 0.32 -7.73
C CYS A 161 -3.63 1.19 -8.48
N HIS A 162 -3.30 0.92 -9.74
CA HIS A 162 -2.33 1.73 -10.49
C HIS A 162 -2.98 2.98 -11.11
N HIS A 163 -3.16 4.03 -10.28
CA HIS A 163 -3.69 5.34 -10.67
C HIS A 163 -5.09 5.31 -11.31
N SER A 164 -6.00 4.46 -10.79
CA SER A 164 -7.42 4.56 -11.11
C SER A 164 -8.05 5.81 -10.46
N ALA A 165 -9.20 6.23 -10.99
CA ALA A 165 -10.02 7.30 -10.40
C ALA A 165 -10.52 6.98 -8.97
N THR A 166 -10.47 5.71 -8.55
CA THR A 166 -10.97 5.24 -7.26
C THR A 166 -9.87 4.94 -6.25
N ASN A 167 -8.58 5.07 -6.61
CA ASN A 167 -7.49 4.84 -5.67
C ASN A 167 -7.09 6.13 -4.95
N ASP A 168 -7.42 6.20 -3.66
CA ASP A 168 -7.07 7.27 -2.73
C ASP A 168 -5.86 6.95 -1.83
N LYS A 169 -5.35 5.72 -1.87
CA LYS A 169 -4.25 5.21 -1.02
C LYS A 169 -2.86 5.64 -1.55
N CYS A 170 -2.70 6.94 -1.78
CA CYS A 170 -1.49 7.52 -2.35
C CYS A 170 -0.25 7.24 -1.49
N THR A 171 -0.38 7.34 -0.17
CA THR A 171 0.72 7.23 0.80
C THR A 171 1.34 5.83 0.84
N THR A 172 0.55 4.80 0.56
CA THR A 172 1.00 3.39 0.50
C THR A 172 2.06 3.18 -0.60
N CYS A 173 1.88 3.82 -1.76
CA CYS A 173 2.80 3.68 -2.90
C CYS A 173 3.82 4.84 -3.00
N HIS A 174 3.44 6.04 -2.56
CA HIS A 174 4.24 7.27 -2.61
C HIS A 174 4.71 7.68 -1.22
N ALA A 175 5.25 6.73 -0.46
CA ALA A 175 5.67 6.93 0.92
C ALA A 175 6.77 8.00 1.06
N ALA A 176 7.65 8.16 0.07
CA ALA A 176 8.69 9.19 0.11
C ALA A 176 8.09 10.60 -0.04
N GLN A 177 7.17 10.78 -0.99
CA GLN A 177 6.44 12.03 -1.22
C GLN A 177 5.58 12.38 0.00
N ALA A 178 4.85 11.40 0.52
CA ALA A 178 4.02 11.55 1.73
C ALA A 178 4.87 11.89 2.95
N GLY A 179 6.00 11.20 3.13
CA GLY A 179 6.91 11.47 4.24
C GLY A 179 7.56 12.85 4.14
N LEU A 180 7.90 13.33 2.94
CA LEU A 180 8.41 14.68 2.75
C LEU A 180 7.32 15.73 3.07
N TYR A 181 6.11 15.51 2.57
CA TYR A 181 4.94 16.37 2.83
C TYR A 181 4.67 16.50 4.34
N ALA A 182 4.69 15.38 5.06
CA ALA A 182 4.45 15.31 6.49
C ALA A 182 5.70 15.55 7.36
N ALA A 183 6.88 15.73 6.76
CA ALA A 183 8.16 15.84 7.44
C ALA A 183 8.46 14.69 8.42
N THR A 184 8.28 13.45 7.95
CA THR A 184 8.55 12.22 8.70
C THR A 184 9.70 11.40 8.10
N LEU A 185 10.46 11.96 7.16
CA LEU A 185 11.59 11.27 6.55
C LEU A 185 12.79 11.27 7.49
N GLU A 186 13.47 10.14 7.60
CA GLU A 186 14.72 10.04 8.35
C GLU A 186 15.88 10.60 7.52
N THR A 187 16.46 11.71 7.97
CA THR A 187 17.66 12.33 7.37
C THR A 187 18.92 11.86 8.10
N ALA A 188 20.00 11.67 7.36
CA ALA A 188 21.32 11.33 7.89
C ALA A 188 22.02 12.54 8.50
N LEU A 189 21.76 13.74 7.97
CA LEU A 189 22.29 15.00 8.48
C LEU A 189 21.26 15.67 9.40
N PRO A 190 21.73 16.47 10.38
CA PRO A 190 20.85 17.23 11.26
C PRO A 190 20.16 18.36 10.49
N VAL A 191 18.88 18.17 10.18
CA VAL A 191 18.04 19.17 9.51
C VAL A 191 16.81 19.41 10.38
N LYS A 192 16.45 20.68 10.61
CA LYS A 192 15.19 21.00 11.29
C LYS A 192 14.03 20.63 10.37
N GLN A 193 13.21 19.67 10.79
CA GLN A 193 12.08 19.19 10.01
C GLN A 193 10.78 19.88 10.46
N ALA A 194 9.98 20.32 9.49
CA ALA A 194 8.64 20.85 9.71
C ALA A 194 7.72 20.39 8.57
N PRO A 195 6.48 19.94 8.86
CA PRO A 195 5.54 19.55 7.84
C PRO A 195 5.25 20.71 6.89
N ASN A 196 4.84 20.40 5.66
CA ASN A 196 4.31 21.41 4.75
C ASN A 196 3.08 22.08 5.39
N ILE A 197 2.86 23.36 5.15
CA ILE A 197 1.73 24.11 5.71
C ILE A 197 0.34 23.52 5.37
N MET A 198 0.26 22.75 4.29
CA MET A 198 -0.95 22.07 3.82
C MET A 198 -1.06 20.63 4.31
N ALA A 199 0.00 20.07 4.91
CA ALA A 199 -0.01 18.72 5.46
C ALA A 199 -1.11 18.59 6.52
N GLY A 200 -1.93 17.54 6.41
CA GLY A 200 -3.11 17.31 7.25
C GLY A 200 -4.32 18.20 6.94
N LYS A 201 -4.23 19.09 5.93
CA LYS A 201 -5.34 19.96 5.49
C LYS A 201 -5.75 19.71 4.05
N VAL A 202 -4.81 19.33 3.19
CA VAL A 202 -5.04 19.05 1.77
C VAL A 202 -4.52 17.66 1.45
N ASP A 203 -5.40 16.80 0.95
CA ASP A 203 -5.07 15.46 0.49
C ASP A 203 -4.42 15.48 -0.90
N CYS A 204 -3.79 14.37 -1.29
CA CYS A 204 -3.06 14.25 -2.56
C CYS A 204 -3.94 14.59 -3.78
N VAL A 205 -5.21 14.17 -3.76
CA VAL A 205 -6.20 14.42 -4.83
C VAL A 205 -6.70 15.86 -4.88
N GLY A 206 -6.43 16.66 -3.84
CA GLY A 206 -6.68 18.10 -3.85
C GLY A 206 -5.81 18.82 -4.87
N CYS A 207 -4.57 18.35 -5.06
CA CYS A 207 -3.62 18.93 -6.01
C CYS A 207 -3.44 18.09 -7.29
N HIS A 208 -3.64 16.78 -7.23
CA HIS A 208 -3.41 15.88 -8.36
C HIS A 208 -4.71 15.33 -8.96
N ASP A 209 -4.81 15.38 -10.29
CA ASP A 209 -5.82 14.67 -11.08
C ASP A 209 -5.15 13.53 -11.83
N PHE A 210 -5.30 12.30 -11.33
CA PHE A 210 -4.67 11.10 -11.87
C PHE A 210 -5.37 10.54 -13.11
N THR A 211 -6.55 11.05 -13.45
CA THR A 211 -7.26 10.68 -14.68
C THR A 211 -6.70 11.42 -15.90
N LYS A 212 -5.91 12.47 -15.66
CA LYS A 212 -5.29 13.30 -16.69
C LYS A 212 -3.79 13.13 -16.69
N LYS A 213 -3.18 13.45 -17.82
CA LYS A 213 -1.72 13.50 -17.93
C LYS A 213 -1.17 14.53 -16.94
N HIS A 214 -0.30 14.08 -16.06
CA HIS A 214 0.36 14.92 -15.08
C HIS A 214 1.15 16.05 -15.75
N SER A 215 0.88 17.29 -15.36
CA SER A 215 1.68 18.46 -15.76
C SER A 215 1.70 19.51 -14.65
N VAL A 216 2.79 20.25 -14.60
CA VAL A 216 2.99 21.36 -13.65
C VAL A 216 1.90 22.41 -13.81
N ALA A 217 1.55 22.75 -15.07
CA ALA A 217 0.49 23.68 -15.38
C ALA A 217 -0.88 23.21 -14.85
N ALA A 218 -1.19 21.91 -14.97
CA ALA A 218 -2.44 21.36 -14.45
C ALA A 218 -2.50 21.38 -12.91
N GLN A 219 -1.37 21.18 -12.22
CA GLN A 219 -1.28 21.33 -10.76
C GLN A 219 -1.39 22.79 -10.32
N ALA A 220 -0.71 23.70 -10.99
CA ALA A 220 -0.80 25.13 -10.69
C ALA A 220 -2.25 25.64 -10.81
N GLU A 221 -3.02 25.11 -11.77
CA GLU A 221 -4.43 25.45 -11.91
C GLU A 221 -5.27 24.98 -10.72
N LYS A 222 -4.93 23.83 -10.11
CA LYS A 222 -5.63 23.32 -8.91
C LYS A 222 -5.53 24.27 -7.73
N CYS A 223 -4.40 24.96 -7.57
CA CYS A 223 -4.21 25.96 -6.52
C CYS A 223 -5.28 27.07 -6.60
N THR A 224 -5.69 27.44 -7.81
CA THR A 224 -6.68 28.52 -8.02
C THR A 224 -8.13 28.14 -7.73
N GLN A 225 -8.38 26.88 -7.37
CA GLN A 225 -9.71 26.43 -6.93
C GLN A 225 -10.01 26.86 -5.48
N CYS A 226 -8.96 27.15 -4.69
CA CYS A 226 -9.07 27.61 -3.31
C CYS A 226 -8.35 28.94 -3.04
N HIS A 227 -7.40 29.32 -3.90
CA HIS A 227 -6.60 30.54 -3.77
C HIS A 227 -6.75 31.46 -4.99
N ASP A 228 -6.28 32.70 -4.86
CA ASP A 228 -6.29 33.65 -5.97
C ASP A 228 -5.33 33.25 -7.10
N LYS A 229 -5.54 33.82 -8.29
CA LYS A 229 -4.77 33.50 -9.52
C LYS A 229 -3.26 33.65 -9.37
N GLY A 230 -2.78 34.52 -8.47
CA GLY A 230 -1.34 34.69 -8.19
C GLY A 230 -0.67 33.42 -7.66
N TYR A 231 -1.42 32.46 -7.10
CA TYR A 231 -0.87 31.20 -6.63
C TYR A 231 -0.43 30.25 -7.76
N ARG A 232 -0.79 30.53 -9.02
CA ARG A 232 -0.31 29.73 -10.16
C ARG A 232 1.21 29.75 -10.27
N ASP A 233 1.83 30.89 -9.96
CA ASP A 233 3.27 31.09 -10.12
C ASP A 233 4.09 30.44 -9.00
N MET A 234 3.46 30.12 -7.86
CA MET A 234 4.12 29.49 -6.71
C MET A 234 4.77 28.16 -7.07
N VAL A 235 4.12 27.35 -7.91
CA VAL A 235 4.67 26.05 -8.31
C VAL A 235 5.96 26.23 -9.13
N ALA A 236 6.00 27.23 -10.02
CA ALA A 236 7.20 27.53 -10.81
C ALA A 236 8.34 28.06 -9.92
N MET A 237 8.03 28.94 -8.96
CA MET A 237 9.00 29.43 -7.99
C MET A 237 9.61 28.29 -7.16
N TRP A 238 8.79 27.37 -6.66
CA TRP A 238 9.28 26.20 -5.92
C TRP A 238 10.14 25.26 -6.78
N GLN A 239 9.83 25.14 -8.08
CA GLN A 239 10.67 24.37 -9.01
C GLN A 239 12.05 25.00 -9.19
N GLU A 240 12.10 26.32 -9.29
CA GLU A 240 13.37 27.05 -9.39
C GLU A 240 14.18 26.93 -8.11
N GLN A 241 13.56 27.19 -6.95
CA GLN A 241 14.18 27.08 -5.62
C GLN A 241 14.77 25.67 -5.38
N VAL A 242 13.92 24.64 -5.44
CA VAL A 242 14.33 23.25 -5.20
C VAL A 242 15.31 22.78 -6.28
N GLY A 243 15.07 23.14 -7.54
CA GLY A 243 15.95 22.78 -8.66
C GLY A 243 17.33 23.40 -8.55
N GLY A 244 17.42 24.65 -8.11
CA GLY A 244 18.67 25.36 -7.82
C GLY A 244 19.45 24.69 -6.69
N ALA A 245 18.78 24.45 -5.56
CA ALA A 245 19.38 23.74 -4.42
C ALA A 245 19.86 22.34 -4.82
N GLN A 246 19.08 21.61 -5.63
CA GLN A 246 19.44 20.26 -6.08
C GLN A 246 20.67 20.29 -7.00
N LYS A 247 20.76 21.23 -7.94
CA LYS A 247 21.94 21.40 -8.80
C LYS A 247 23.19 21.73 -7.97
N ALA A 248 23.08 22.64 -7.01
CA ALA A 248 24.18 23.05 -6.16
C ALA A 248 24.68 21.90 -5.26
N ALA A 249 23.76 21.18 -4.62
CA ALA A 249 24.09 20.01 -3.80
C ALA A 249 24.73 18.89 -4.63
N LYS A 250 24.21 18.61 -5.82
CA LYS A 250 24.77 17.62 -6.74
C LYS A 250 26.22 17.96 -7.11
N ALA A 251 26.49 19.20 -7.52
CA ALA A 251 27.84 19.63 -7.89
C ALA A 251 28.83 19.53 -6.72
N ALA A 252 28.40 19.90 -5.50
CA ALA A 252 29.22 19.76 -4.30
C ALA A 252 29.52 18.30 -3.96
N LEU A 253 28.52 17.41 -4.07
CA LEU A 253 28.69 15.97 -3.86
C LEU A 253 29.65 15.35 -4.88
N GLU A 254 29.50 15.65 -6.17
CA GLU A 254 30.41 15.14 -7.22
C GLU A 254 31.86 15.58 -6.98
N LYS A 255 32.06 16.85 -6.59
CA LYS A 255 33.38 17.37 -6.21
C LYS A 255 33.95 16.64 -4.99
N GLY A 256 33.14 16.42 -3.97
CA GLY A 256 33.53 15.71 -2.74
C GLY A 256 33.90 14.25 -2.98
N GLU A 257 33.09 13.53 -3.76
CA GLU A 257 33.32 12.14 -4.12
C GLU A 257 34.61 11.98 -4.96
N ALA A 258 34.87 12.89 -5.90
CA ALA A 258 36.10 12.91 -6.67
C ALA A 258 37.34 13.19 -5.80
N ALA A 259 37.24 14.12 -4.84
CA ALA A 259 38.31 14.40 -3.88
C ALA A 259 38.59 13.19 -2.98
N LEU A 260 37.54 12.52 -2.49
CA LEU A 260 37.66 11.32 -1.65
C LEU A 260 38.34 10.18 -2.41
N ALA A 261 37.93 9.94 -3.66
CA ALA A 261 38.54 8.94 -4.53
C ALA A 261 40.03 9.21 -4.76
N SER A 262 40.43 10.49 -4.86
CA SER A 262 41.83 10.89 -5.02
C SER A 262 42.63 10.69 -3.74
N ALA A 263 42.09 11.06 -2.57
CA ALA A 263 42.77 10.88 -1.28
C ALA A 263 43.01 9.40 -0.91
N LYS A 264 42.06 8.52 -1.23
CA LYS A 264 42.21 7.06 -1.02
C LYS A 264 43.39 6.47 -1.79
N LYS A 265 43.72 7.00 -2.98
CA LYS A 265 44.87 6.55 -3.78
C LYS A 265 46.21 6.86 -3.10
N VAL A 266 46.26 7.87 -2.24
CA VAL A 266 47.46 8.30 -1.51
C VAL A 266 47.47 7.76 -0.06
N ARG A 267 46.67 6.71 0.23
CA ARG A 267 46.58 6.03 1.54
C ARG A 267 46.36 6.96 2.75
N ARG A 268 45.66 8.08 2.56
CA ARG A 268 45.09 8.83 3.70
C ARG A 268 43.92 8.01 4.28
N ASP A 269 43.62 8.17 5.57
CA ASP A 269 42.41 7.63 6.20
C ASP A 269 41.34 8.74 6.33
N PRO A 270 40.45 8.92 5.32
CA PRO A 270 39.46 9.98 5.32
C PRO A 270 38.11 9.52 5.89
N ALA A 271 38.06 8.68 6.93
CA ALA A 271 36.82 8.14 7.50
C ALA A 271 35.74 9.24 7.70
N ALA A 272 36.10 10.35 8.37
CA ALA A 272 35.18 11.45 8.62
C ALA A 272 34.65 12.13 7.33
N ALA A 273 35.49 12.28 6.30
CA ALA A 273 35.05 12.84 5.02
C ALA A 273 34.17 11.86 4.23
N SER A 274 34.46 10.55 4.34
CA SER A 274 33.66 9.49 3.76
C SER A 274 32.25 9.44 4.37
N ASP A 275 32.15 9.52 5.70
CA ASP A 275 30.87 9.48 6.41
C ASP A 275 30.01 10.71 6.10
N LEU A 276 30.61 11.90 6.06
CA LEU A 276 29.92 13.13 5.65
C LEU A 276 29.35 13.05 4.24
N LEU A 277 30.13 12.53 3.28
CA LEU A 277 29.67 12.36 1.90
C LEU A 277 28.58 11.30 1.78
N ALA A 278 28.68 10.19 2.53
CA ALA A 278 27.66 9.16 2.56
C ALA A 278 26.33 9.69 3.11
N GLY A 279 26.36 10.44 4.21
CA GLY A 279 25.17 11.10 4.78
C GLY A 279 24.57 12.12 3.81
N ALA A 280 25.40 12.99 3.25
CA ALA A 280 24.96 13.99 2.28
C ALA A 280 24.34 13.39 1.01
N ARG A 281 24.91 12.29 0.50
CA ARG A 281 24.38 11.54 -0.64
C ARG A 281 23.04 10.89 -0.31
N LYS A 282 22.92 10.23 0.83
CA LYS A 282 21.66 9.62 1.31
C LYS A 282 20.53 10.65 1.35
N ASP A 283 20.79 11.82 1.92
CA ASP A 283 19.81 12.90 2.06
C ASP A 283 19.47 13.57 0.71
N TYR A 284 20.44 13.73 -0.18
CA TYR A 284 20.20 14.19 -1.54
C TYR A 284 19.28 13.22 -2.30
N ASP A 285 19.59 11.93 -2.28
CA ASP A 285 18.82 10.90 -2.99
C ASP A 285 17.41 10.77 -2.42
N LEU A 286 17.25 10.95 -1.11
CA LEU A 286 15.97 11.01 -0.42
C LEU A 286 15.07 12.12 -0.98
N VAL A 287 15.57 13.35 -1.14
CA VAL A 287 14.81 14.48 -1.71
C VAL A 287 14.48 14.25 -3.19
N VAL A 288 15.42 13.71 -3.96
CA VAL A 288 15.21 13.37 -5.38
C VAL A 288 14.09 12.34 -5.54
N LYS A 289 14.08 11.31 -4.68
CA LYS A 289 13.04 10.28 -4.66
C LYS A 289 11.69 10.84 -4.22
N ALA A 290 11.68 11.70 -3.19
CA ALA A 290 10.47 12.29 -2.63
C ALA A 290 9.86 13.43 -3.45
N LYS A 291 10.53 13.87 -4.53
CA LYS A 291 10.10 15.00 -5.39
C LYS A 291 9.89 16.26 -4.55
N GLY A 292 10.98 17.01 -4.32
CA GLY A 292 11.08 18.12 -3.37
C GLY A 292 9.92 19.14 -3.29
N LEU A 293 9.10 19.28 -4.34
CA LEU A 293 7.92 20.14 -4.36
C LEU A 293 6.84 19.77 -3.33
N HIS A 294 6.80 18.54 -2.81
CA HIS A 294 5.85 18.18 -1.76
C HIS A 294 6.15 18.91 -0.43
N ASN A 295 7.39 19.36 -0.21
CA ASN A 295 7.73 20.26 0.89
C ASN A 295 8.97 21.08 0.48
N PRO A 296 8.78 22.20 -0.28
CA PRO A 296 9.88 22.95 -0.88
C PRO A 296 10.89 23.46 0.14
N ASP A 297 10.40 23.97 1.27
CA ASP A 297 11.25 24.52 2.34
C ASP A 297 12.12 23.43 2.99
N LEU A 298 11.51 22.27 3.33
CA LEU A 298 12.26 21.15 3.88
C LEU A 298 13.23 20.55 2.85
N ALA A 299 12.80 20.42 1.59
CA ALA A 299 13.64 19.92 0.51
C ALA A 299 14.88 20.81 0.31
N GLU A 300 14.71 22.13 0.28
CA GLU A 300 15.82 23.07 0.19
C GLU A 300 16.74 22.99 1.41
N ALA A 301 16.19 22.90 2.62
CA ALA A 301 16.98 22.77 3.84
C ALA A 301 17.85 21.51 3.83
N ILE A 302 17.28 20.36 3.44
CA ILE A 302 18.02 19.09 3.31
C ILE A 302 19.13 19.22 2.26
N LEU A 303 18.81 19.74 1.07
CA LEU A 303 19.79 19.89 -0.02
C LEU A 303 20.92 20.86 0.35
N THR A 304 20.60 21.92 1.09
CA THR A 304 21.57 22.89 1.60
C THR A 304 22.53 22.25 2.61
N GLU A 305 22.04 21.43 3.54
CA GLU A 305 22.90 20.69 4.47
C GLU A 305 23.72 19.61 3.76
N SER A 306 23.16 18.88 2.79
CA SER A 306 23.93 17.97 1.93
C SER A 306 25.08 18.68 1.21
N LYS A 307 24.82 19.88 0.66
CA LYS A 307 25.86 20.71 0.03
C LYS A 307 26.97 21.07 1.03
N LYS A 308 26.60 21.62 2.21
CA LYS A 308 27.58 22.02 3.24
C LYS A 308 28.40 20.84 3.74
N ALA A 309 27.78 19.67 3.94
CA ALA A 309 28.47 18.45 4.35
C ALA A 309 29.50 18.00 3.29
N ALA A 310 29.13 18.05 2.00
CA ALA A 310 30.05 17.74 0.91
C ALA A 310 31.22 18.73 0.82
N GLU A 311 30.97 20.03 1.00
CA GLU A 311 32.03 21.06 1.04
C GLU A 311 32.98 20.87 2.23
N ARG A 312 32.44 20.53 3.41
CA ARG A 312 33.25 20.19 4.60
C ARG A 312 34.11 18.96 4.36
N ALA A 313 33.57 17.94 3.69
CA ALA A 313 34.34 16.75 3.33
C ALA A 313 35.52 17.09 2.41
N VAL A 314 35.32 17.96 1.40
CA VAL A 314 36.42 18.45 0.55
C VAL A 314 37.49 19.16 1.39
N ALA A 315 37.10 20.04 2.31
CA ALA A 315 38.05 20.76 3.16
C ALA A 315 38.87 19.83 4.07
N LEU A 316 38.27 18.74 4.57
CA LEU A 316 38.98 17.72 5.36
C LEU A 316 40.02 16.97 4.52
N LEU A 317 39.75 16.76 3.23
CA LEU A 317 40.63 16.01 2.32
C LEU A 317 41.83 16.83 1.82
N GLN A 318 41.74 18.16 1.89
CA GLN A 318 42.79 19.10 1.49
C GLN A 318 43.81 19.39 2.60
N LYS A 319 43.47 19.06 3.87
CA LYS A 319 44.44 19.06 4.98
C LYS A 319 45.37 17.85 4.87
#